data_AF-A0A5B0EBM4-F1
#
_entry.id   AF-A0A5B0EBM4-F1
#
_cell.length_a   1.000
_cell.length_b   1.000
_cell.length_c   1.000
_cell.angle_alpha   90.00
_cell.angle_beta   90.00
_cell.angle_gamma   90.00
#
_symmetry.space_group_name_H-M   'P 1'
#
loop_
_entity.id
_entity.type
_entity.pdbx_description
1 polymer ?
#
loop_
_entity_poly.entity_id
_entity_poly.type
_entity_poly.pdbx_seq_one_letter_code
_entity_poly.pdbx_strand_id
1 'polypeptide(L)'
;MCDVCDGMSPREQLRRIKESIDEQGVAVYYVEDPELHRCFGYTIGLTPHHAKEFLIRGMGHEDTKMMLGGFADSVLKNGEFFDHGHSADWRDGRILHFNNMDGAENFARVAFELYGSATRVLEIHFAQPPKPREEVAMEYRNLAMTLADTRLLPRQPR
;
A
#
# COMPACT_ATOMS: atom_id res chain seq x y z
N MET A 1 9.87 -11.61 -12.59
CA MET A 1 9.86 -11.66 -14.07
C MET A 1 8.60 -10.95 -14.52
N CYS A 2 8.70 -9.63 -14.68
CA CYS A 2 7.62 -8.77 -15.18
C CYS A 2 7.31 -9.07 -16.66
N ASP A 3 6.04 -9.12 -17.04
CA ASP A 3 5.57 -9.39 -18.41
C ASP A 3 6.19 -8.44 -19.47
N VAL A 4 6.49 -7.19 -19.09
CA VAL A 4 7.15 -6.21 -19.98
C VAL A 4 8.62 -6.52 -20.18
N CYS A 5 9.28 -7.09 -19.16
CA CYS A 5 10.68 -7.52 -19.27
C CYS A 5 10.84 -8.75 -20.18
N ASP A 6 9.76 -9.50 -20.42
CA ASP A 6 9.71 -10.64 -21.35
C ASP A 6 9.37 -10.23 -22.80
N GLY A 7 9.43 -8.93 -23.13
CA GLY A 7 9.25 -8.41 -24.49
C GLY A 7 7.80 -8.08 -24.86
N MET A 8 6.88 -8.05 -23.90
CA MET A 8 5.50 -7.66 -24.13
C MET A 8 5.37 -6.15 -24.38
N SER A 9 4.64 -5.78 -25.42
CA SER A 9 4.36 -4.37 -25.69
C SER A 9 3.40 -3.78 -24.63
N PRO A 10 3.46 -2.47 -24.34
CA PRO A 10 2.53 -1.83 -23.42
C PRO A 10 1.05 -2.04 -23.79
N ARG A 11 0.73 -2.12 -25.09
CA ARG A 11 -0.63 -2.39 -25.57
C ARG A 11 -1.09 -3.79 -25.23
N GLU A 12 -0.21 -4.77 -25.35
CA GLU A 12 -0.54 -6.15 -25.04
C GLU A 12 -0.68 -6.39 -23.54
N GLN A 13 0.14 -5.70 -22.74
CA GLN A 13 -0.03 -5.69 -21.29
C GLN A 13 -1.38 -5.09 -20.89
N LEU A 14 -1.75 -3.94 -21.46
CA LEU A 14 -3.05 -3.33 -21.20
C LEU A 14 -4.21 -4.24 -21.64
N ARG A 15 -4.06 -4.95 -22.76
CA ARG A 15 -5.04 -5.94 -23.21
C ARG A 15 -5.23 -7.05 -22.18
N ARG A 16 -4.14 -7.64 -21.66
CA ARG A 16 -4.22 -8.68 -20.62
C ARG A 16 -4.83 -8.18 -19.32
N ILE A 17 -4.54 -6.94 -18.93
CA ILE A 17 -5.17 -6.33 -17.75
C ILE A 17 -6.67 -6.23 -17.95
N LYS A 18 -7.11 -5.75 -19.12
CA LYS A 18 -8.55 -5.67 -19.44
C LYS A 18 -9.20 -7.05 -19.47
N GLU A 19 -8.56 -8.04 -20.09
CA GLU A 19 -9.05 -9.43 -20.10
C GLU A 19 -9.21 -9.98 -18.67
N SER A 20 -8.23 -9.76 -17.79
CA SER A 20 -8.33 -10.15 -16.37
C SER A 20 -9.48 -9.45 -15.65
N ILE A 21 -9.69 -8.14 -15.90
CA ILE A 21 -10.80 -7.38 -15.31
C ILE A 21 -12.14 -7.90 -15.84
N ASP A 22 -12.25 -8.19 -17.13
CA ASP A 22 -13.47 -8.70 -17.75
C ASP A 22 -13.83 -10.10 -17.21
N GLU A 23 -12.81 -10.95 -16.96
CA GLU A 23 -13.00 -12.31 -16.45
C GLU A 23 -13.24 -12.38 -14.94
N GLN A 24 -12.53 -11.56 -14.16
CA GLN A 24 -12.46 -11.69 -12.70
C GLN A 24 -12.97 -10.46 -11.93
N GLY A 25 -13.30 -9.37 -12.63
CA GLY A 25 -13.62 -8.07 -12.04
C GLY A 25 -12.39 -7.26 -11.61
N VAL A 26 -11.20 -7.87 -11.57
CA VAL A 26 -9.97 -7.24 -11.09
C VAL A 26 -8.73 -7.80 -11.78
N ALA A 27 -7.69 -6.99 -11.86
CA ALA A 27 -6.32 -7.39 -12.17
C ALA A 27 -5.37 -6.92 -11.07
N VAL A 28 -4.29 -7.67 -10.85
CA VAL A 28 -3.18 -7.22 -9.99
C VAL A 28 -1.98 -6.86 -10.87
N TYR A 29 -1.54 -5.62 -10.75
CA TYR A 29 -0.36 -5.10 -11.45
C TYR A 29 0.81 -5.00 -10.49
N TYR A 30 1.99 -5.47 -10.92
CA TYR A 30 3.21 -5.45 -10.12
C TYR A 30 4.33 -4.71 -10.85
N VAL A 31 4.91 -3.74 -10.17
CA VAL A 31 6.07 -2.96 -10.63
C VAL A 31 7.31 -3.53 -9.94
N GLU A 32 8.18 -4.11 -10.75
CA GLU A 32 9.46 -4.70 -10.32
C GLU A 32 10.56 -3.63 -10.40
N ASP A 33 11.40 -3.55 -9.37
CA ASP A 33 12.58 -2.69 -9.26
C ASP A 33 13.73 -3.52 -8.65
N PRO A 34 15.00 -3.28 -9.03
CA PRO A 34 16.14 -3.96 -8.39
C PRO A 34 16.18 -3.80 -6.86
N GLU A 35 15.70 -2.67 -6.35
CA GLU A 35 15.59 -2.41 -4.93
C GLU A 35 14.19 -2.78 -4.42
N LEU A 36 14.08 -3.84 -3.62
CA LEU A 36 12.78 -4.39 -3.17
C LEU A 36 11.83 -3.34 -2.56
N HIS A 37 12.36 -2.37 -1.82
CA HIS A 37 11.54 -1.31 -1.21
C HIS A 37 10.89 -0.37 -2.22
N ARG A 38 11.36 -0.37 -3.47
CA ARG A 38 10.78 0.36 -4.60
C ARG A 38 9.83 -0.51 -5.42
N CYS A 39 9.82 -1.83 -5.22
CA CYS A 39 8.78 -2.68 -5.76
C CYS A 39 7.44 -2.35 -5.11
N PHE A 40 6.39 -2.34 -5.91
CA PHE A 40 5.03 -2.20 -5.43
C PHE A 40 4.05 -2.91 -6.35
N GLY A 41 2.92 -3.34 -5.81
CA GLY A 41 1.81 -3.80 -6.61
C GLY A 41 0.52 -3.10 -6.22
N TYR A 42 -0.43 -3.09 -7.13
CA TYR A 42 -1.74 -2.51 -6.91
C TYR A 42 -2.84 -3.23 -7.68
N THR A 43 -4.08 -3.12 -7.21
CA THR A 43 -5.26 -3.63 -7.92
C THR A 43 -5.72 -2.65 -8.99
N ILE A 44 -6.38 -3.20 -10.01
CA ILE A 44 -7.05 -2.45 -11.08
C ILE A 44 -8.40 -3.11 -11.30
N GLY A 45 -9.49 -2.37 -11.11
CA GLY A 45 -10.83 -2.88 -11.41
C GLY A 45 -11.83 -2.76 -10.27
N LEU A 46 -11.40 -2.35 -9.07
CA LEU A 46 -12.30 -2.13 -7.94
C LEU A 46 -13.09 -0.82 -8.07
N THR A 47 -12.55 0.16 -8.81
CA THR A 47 -13.17 1.49 -8.97
C THR A 47 -14.60 1.44 -9.56
N PRO A 48 -14.90 0.68 -10.64
CA PRO A 48 -16.27 0.47 -11.11
C PRO A 48 -17.25 -0.11 -10.07
N HIS A 49 -16.74 -0.79 -9.04
CA HIS A 49 -17.53 -1.36 -7.94
C HIS A 49 -17.63 -0.40 -6.74
N HIS A 50 -17.28 0.88 -6.91
CA HIS A 50 -17.25 1.89 -5.85
C HIS A 50 -16.31 1.56 -4.69
N ALA A 51 -15.34 0.68 -4.93
CA ALA A 51 -14.30 0.34 -3.97
C ALA A 51 -12.97 1.02 -4.33
N LYS A 52 -12.12 1.24 -3.31
CA LYS A 52 -10.78 1.79 -3.50
C LYS A 52 -9.86 0.69 -3.99
N GLU A 53 -8.94 1.02 -4.90
CA GLU A 53 -7.87 0.12 -5.28
C GLU A 53 -6.91 -0.07 -4.09
N PHE A 54 -6.28 -1.23 -3.99
CA PHE A 54 -5.26 -1.50 -2.98
C PHE A 54 -3.87 -1.33 -3.56
N LEU A 55 -2.92 -0.83 -2.76
CA LEU A 55 -1.51 -0.76 -3.11
C LEU A 55 -0.66 -1.28 -1.95
N ILE A 56 0.39 -2.04 -2.26
CA ILE A 56 1.39 -2.46 -1.27
C ILE A 56 2.80 -2.33 -1.83
N ARG A 57 3.77 -2.06 -0.96
CA ARG A 57 5.19 -1.89 -1.28
C ARG A 57 6.07 -2.90 -0.55
N GLY A 58 7.29 -3.09 -1.05
CA GLY A 58 8.32 -3.82 -0.32
C GLY A 58 8.08 -5.32 -0.21
N MET A 59 7.24 -5.87 -1.10
CA MET A 59 6.85 -7.28 -1.10
C MET A 59 7.17 -7.90 -2.45
N GLY A 60 7.54 -9.18 -2.44
CA GLY A 60 7.80 -9.93 -3.67
C GLY A 60 6.53 -10.10 -4.52
N HIS A 61 6.72 -10.43 -5.80
CA HIS A 61 5.65 -10.54 -6.79
C HIS A 61 4.53 -11.50 -6.36
N GLU A 62 4.88 -12.74 -6.00
CA GLU A 62 3.89 -13.77 -5.66
C GLU A 62 3.09 -13.42 -4.40
N ASP A 63 3.77 -12.95 -3.35
CA ASP A 63 3.12 -12.53 -2.12
C ASP A 63 2.20 -11.31 -2.35
N THR A 64 2.63 -10.38 -3.20
CA THR A 64 1.83 -9.21 -3.59
C THR A 64 0.57 -9.64 -4.34
N LYS A 65 0.70 -10.52 -5.33
CA LYS A 65 -0.44 -11.07 -6.08
C LYS A 65 -1.44 -11.76 -5.17
N MET A 66 -0.96 -12.63 -4.30
CA MET A 66 -1.81 -13.37 -3.37
C MET A 66 -2.51 -12.42 -2.37
N MET A 67 -1.80 -11.42 -1.82
CA MET A 67 -2.41 -10.47 -0.88
C MET A 67 -3.49 -9.63 -1.54
N LEU A 68 -3.14 -8.97 -2.65
CA LEU A 68 -4.05 -8.05 -3.32
C LEU A 68 -5.22 -8.80 -3.98
N GLY A 69 -4.98 -9.99 -4.53
CA GLY A 69 -6.02 -10.87 -5.05
C GLY A 69 -6.99 -11.30 -3.94
N GLY A 70 -6.49 -11.65 -2.75
CA GLY A 70 -7.33 -11.99 -1.60
C GLY A 70 -8.23 -10.83 -1.15
N PHE A 71 -7.69 -9.61 -1.03
CA PHE A 71 -8.50 -8.45 -0.67
C PHE A 71 -9.50 -8.06 -1.76
N ALA A 72 -9.10 -8.14 -3.03
CA ALA A 72 -10.02 -7.90 -4.14
C ALA A 72 -11.17 -8.93 -4.16
N ASP A 73 -10.87 -10.21 -3.92
CA ASP A 73 -11.89 -11.25 -3.79
C ASP A 73 -12.84 -10.98 -2.62
N SER A 74 -12.31 -10.56 -1.47
CA SER A 74 -13.11 -10.14 -0.32
C SER A 74 -14.09 -9.02 -0.66
N VAL A 75 -13.64 -8.00 -1.40
CA VAL A 75 -14.51 -6.91 -1.86
C VAL A 75 -15.54 -7.41 -2.86
N LEU A 76 -15.11 -8.10 -3.92
CA LEU A 76 -15.96 -8.44 -5.06
C LEU A 76 -16.94 -9.58 -4.78
N LYS A 77 -16.52 -10.60 -4.02
CA LYS A 77 -17.31 -11.81 -3.77
C LYS A 77 -18.07 -11.74 -2.45
N ASN A 78 -17.46 -11.15 -1.42
CA ASN A 78 -18.05 -11.12 -0.08
C ASN A 78 -18.70 -9.77 0.26
N GLY A 79 -18.49 -8.74 -0.58
CA GLY A 79 -19.00 -7.39 -0.31
C GLY A 79 -18.30 -6.72 0.87
N GLU A 80 -17.07 -7.13 1.20
CA GLU A 80 -16.30 -6.50 2.27
C GLU A 80 -15.93 -5.06 1.91
N PHE A 81 -15.91 -4.21 2.93
CA PHE A 81 -15.59 -2.80 2.78
C PHE A 81 -14.31 -2.45 3.54
N PHE A 82 -13.35 -1.86 2.83
CA PHE A 82 -12.07 -1.40 3.39
C PHE A 82 -11.96 0.12 3.26
N ASP A 83 -11.52 0.76 4.35
CA ASP A 83 -11.28 2.20 4.39
C ASP A 83 -10.05 2.54 5.24
N HIS A 84 -9.68 3.81 5.24
CA HIS A 84 -8.61 4.34 6.07
C HIS A 84 -8.83 4.02 7.55
N GLY A 85 -7.77 3.54 8.20
CA GLY A 85 -7.80 3.15 9.60
C GLY A 85 -8.29 1.73 9.84
N HIS A 86 -8.79 1.03 8.80
CA HIS A 86 -9.08 -0.39 8.92
C HIS A 86 -7.78 -1.20 9.10
N SER A 87 -7.96 -2.42 9.58
CA SER A 87 -6.88 -3.38 9.75
C SER A 87 -7.33 -4.79 9.37
N ALA A 88 -6.40 -5.63 8.96
CA ALA A 88 -6.64 -7.04 8.64
C ALA A 88 -5.45 -7.89 9.07
N ASP A 89 -5.68 -9.17 9.32
CA ASP A 89 -4.61 -10.13 9.59
C ASP A 89 -3.97 -10.63 8.30
N TRP A 90 -2.65 -10.77 8.32
CA TRP A 90 -1.89 -11.47 7.28
C TRP A 90 -1.62 -12.92 7.69
N ARG A 91 -1.35 -13.79 6.70
CA ARG A 91 -1.21 -15.26 6.89
C ARG A 91 -0.16 -15.69 7.93
N ASP A 92 0.78 -14.82 8.29
CA ASP A 92 1.83 -15.07 9.27
C ASP A 92 1.59 -14.38 10.62
N GLY A 93 0.36 -13.90 10.85
CA GLY A 93 -0.06 -13.23 12.08
C GLY A 93 0.35 -11.76 12.17
N ARG A 94 0.97 -11.19 11.12
CA ARG A 94 1.21 -9.75 11.06
C ARG A 94 -0.09 -8.99 10.80
N ILE A 95 -0.24 -7.84 11.43
CA ILE A 95 -1.38 -6.95 11.21
C ILE A 95 -1.07 -6.02 10.04
N LEU A 96 -2.07 -5.77 9.21
CA LEU A 96 -2.06 -4.82 8.11
C LEU A 96 -2.90 -3.60 8.48
N HIS A 97 -2.48 -2.41 8.05
CA HIS A 97 -3.22 -1.17 8.17
C HIS A 97 -3.46 -0.54 6.81
N PHE A 98 -4.66 -0.02 6.62
CA PHE A 98 -5.08 0.62 5.38
C PHE A 98 -5.05 2.14 5.54
N ASN A 99 -4.35 2.83 4.64
CA ASN A 99 -4.23 4.28 4.63
C ASN A 99 -4.72 4.86 3.32
N ASN A 100 -5.44 5.99 3.36
CA ASN A 100 -5.70 6.72 2.14
C ASN A 100 -4.39 7.18 1.52
N MET A 101 -4.27 6.95 0.22
CA MET A 101 -3.10 7.36 -0.53
C MET A 101 -3.43 8.59 -1.37
N ASP A 102 -2.71 9.68 -1.11
CA ASP A 102 -2.71 10.84 -1.98
C ASP A 102 -1.83 10.61 -3.21
N GLY A 103 -2.17 11.27 -4.32
CA GLY A 103 -1.36 11.21 -5.54
C GLY A 103 -1.37 9.85 -6.24
N ALA A 104 -2.51 9.14 -6.21
CA ALA A 104 -2.71 7.83 -6.84
C ALA A 104 -2.27 7.78 -8.32
N GLU A 105 -2.40 8.88 -9.05
CA GLU A 105 -1.96 9.03 -10.44
C GLU A 105 -0.46 8.79 -10.65
N ASN A 106 0.36 8.91 -9.60
CA ASN A 106 1.80 8.68 -9.67
C ASN A 106 2.18 7.20 -9.49
N PHE A 107 1.27 6.38 -8.96
CA PHE A 107 1.56 5.00 -8.58
C PHE A 107 0.63 4.00 -9.24
N ALA A 108 -0.69 4.17 -9.09
CA ALA A 108 -1.72 3.34 -9.72
C ALA A 108 -2.05 3.84 -11.13
N ARG A 109 -1.01 4.09 -11.95
CA ARG A 109 -1.13 4.76 -13.25
C ARG A 109 -2.12 4.09 -14.19
N VAL A 110 -2.10 2.76 -14.30
CA VAL A 110 -3.01 2.05 -15.21
C VAL A 110 -4.47 2.16 -14.73
N ALA A 111 -4.72 2.08 -13.41
CA ALA A 111 -6.06 2.31 -12.87
C ALA A 111 -6.53 3.74 -13.13
N PHE A 112 -5.65 4.72 -12.92
CA PHE A 112 -5.94 6.12 -13.20
C PHE A 112 -6.19 6.40 -14.68
N GLU A 113 -5.45 5.75 -15.59
CA GLU A 113 -5.67 5.85 -17.04
C GLU A 113 -7.04 5.26 -17.45
N LEU A 114 -7.52 4.22 -16.76
CA LEU A 114 -8.81 3.58 -17.06
C LEU A 114 -10.01 4.31 -16.45
N TYR A 115 -9.89 4.79 -15.20
CA TYR A 115 -11.02 5.30 -14.42
C TYR A 115 -10.90 6.80 -14.05
N GLY A 116 -9.79 7.43 -14.40
CA GLY A 116 -9.54 8.85 -14.18
C GLY A 116 -9.62 9.25 -12.71
N SER A 117 -10.19 10.42 -12.46
CA SER A 117 -10.33 11.02 -11.13
C SER A 117 -11.30 10.30 -10.21
N ALA A 118 -11.98 9.23 -10.65
CA ALA A 118 -12.73 8.35 -9.76
C ALA A 118 -11.81 7.39 -8.99
N THR A 119 -10.60 7.15 -9.48
CA THR A 119 -9.62 6.25 -8.86
C THR A 119 -9.26 6.74 -7.46
N ARG A 120 -9.40 5.87 -6.47
CA ARG A 120 -8.96 6.09 -5.09
C ARG A 120 -8.14 4.89 -4.68
N VAL A 121 -7.09 5.11 -3.89
CA VAL A 121 -6.16 4.06 -3.50
C VAL A 121 -6.04 4.00 -1.98
N LEU A 122 -6.04 2.79 -1.44
CA LEU A 122 -5.63 2.47 -0.08
C LEU A 122 -4.24 1.84 -0.12
N GLU A 123 -3.27 2.49 0.53
CA GLU A 123 -1.96 1.92 0.76
C GLU A 123 -2.01 1.00 1.99
N ILE A 124 -1.53 -0.23 1.81
CA ILE A 124 -1.46 -1.27 2.84
C ILE A 124 -0.06 -1.25 3.44
N HIS A 125 0.01 -1.12 4.76
CA HIS A 125 1.25 -1.21 5.51
C HIS A 125 1.19 -2.37 6.50
N PHE A 126 2.31 -3.05 6.69
CA PHE A 126 2.47 -3.88 7.87
C PHE A 126 2.54 -2.99 9.11
N ALA A 127 1.75 -3.31 10.13
CA ALA A 127 1.95 -2.78 11.46
C ALA A 127 3.39 -3.07 11.87
N GLN A 128 4.11 -2.07 12.35
CA GLN A 128 5.36 -2.36 13.04
C GLN A 128 5.02 -3.24 14.24
N PRO A 129 5.82 -4.28 14.55
CA PRO A 129 5.66 -4.97 15.81
C PRO A 129 5.68 -3.91 16.93
N PRO A 130 4.87 -4.06 17.99
CA PRO A 130 4.93 -3.13 19.10
C PRO A 130 6.39 -3.05 19.57
N LYS A 131 6.97 -1.85 19.56
CA LYS A 131 8.34 -1.65 20.04
C LYS A 131 8.43 -2.32 21.42
N PRO A 132 9.48 -3.12 21.70
CA PRO A 132 9.71 -3.65 23.04
C PRO A 132 9.60 -2.51 24.06
N ARG A 133 8.94 -2.76 25.20
CA ARG A 133 8.71 -1.73 26.23
C ARG A 133 10.00 -1.00 26.64
N GLU A 134 11.14 -1.68 26.54
CA GLU A 134 12.47 -1.13 26.84
C GLU A 134 12.91 -0.07 25.83
N GLU A 135 12.65 -0.25 24.54
CA GLU A 135 12.96 0.74 23.50
C GLU A 135 12.06 1.97 23.62
N VAL A 136 10.77 1.77 23.90
CA VAL A 136 9.82 2.85 24.16
C VAL A 136 10.26 3.66 25.39
N ALA A 137 10.65 2.99 26.48
CA ALA A 137 11.15 3.64 27.68
C ALA A 137 12.45 4.42 27.44
N MET A 138 13.33 3.93 26.57
CA MET A 138 14.58 4.61 26.21
C MET A 138 14.31 5.85 25.35
N GLU A 139 13.37 5.79 24.41
CA GLU A 139 12.95 6.92 23.58
C GLU A 139 12.31 8.03 24.43
N TYR A 140 11.43 7.68 25.39
CA TYR A 140 10.87 8.65 26.33
C TYR A 140 11.93 9.26 27.26
N ARG A 141 12.93 8.49 27.72
CA ARG A 141 14.05 9.04 28.51
C ARG A 141 14.89 10.02 27.69
N ASN A 142 15.22 9.66 26.45
CA ASN A 142 16.00 10.53 25.56
C ASN A 142 15.24 11.83 25.27
N LEU A 143 13.93 11.74 24.98
CA LEU A 143 13.07 12.91 24.76
C LEU A 143 12.99 13.80 26.02
N ALA A 144 12.85 13.18 27.21
CA ALA A 144 12.81 13.91 28.48
C ALA A 144 14.15 14.60 28.80
N MET A 145 15.28 13.97 28.46
CA MET A 145 16.62 14.57 28.63
C MET A 145 16.83 15.73 27.66
N THR A 146 16.43 15.60 26.39
CA THR A 146 16.51 16.70 25.41
C THR A 146 15.64 17.90 25.82
N LEU A 147 14.44 17.67 26.35
CA LEU A 147 13.55 18.72 26.83
C LEU A 147 14.02 19.38 28.14
N ALA A 148 14.77 18.66 28.97
CA ALA A 148 15.39 19.22 30.18
C ALA A 148 16.54 20.17 29.83
N ASP A 149 17.33 19.85 28.79
CA ASP A 149 18.45 20.68 28.33
C ASP A 149 17.98 22.00 27.69
N THR A 150 16.82 22.01 27.02
CA THR A 150 16.29 23.23 26.39
C THR A 150 15.76 24.27 27.38
N ARG A 151 15.54 23.90 28.66
CA ARG A 151 15.07 24.82 29.72
C ARG A 151 16.19 25.61 30.41
N LEU A 152 17.46 25.43 29.99
CA LEU A 152 18.63 26.10 30.58
C LEU A 152 19.18 27.29 29.75
N LEU A 153 18.43 27.85 28.80
CA LEU A 153 18.81 29.13 28.23
C LEU A 153 18.50 30.27 29.23
N PRO A 154 19.50 31.03 29.71
CA PRO A 154 19.25 32.10 30.67
C PRO A 154 18.44 33.22 30.00
N ARG A 155 17.36 33.64 30.66
CA ARG A 155 16.67 34.90 30.34
C ARG A 155 17.69 36.02 30.47
N GLN A 156 18.07 36.65 29.35
CA GLN A 156 18.86 37.87 29.39
C GLN A 156 18.02 38.99 30.03
N PRO A 157 18.51 39.66 31.10
CA PRO A 157 17.86 40.85 31.61
C PRO A 157 18.13 42.03 30.66
N ARG A 158 17.11 42.89 30.51
CA ARG A 158 17.14 44.13 29.73
C ARG A 158 18.06 45.18 30.33
#